data_AF-A0A0P1IQH9-F1
#
_entry.id   AF-A0A0P1IQH9-F1
#
_cell.length_a   1.000
_cell.length_b   1.000
_cell.length_c   1.000
_cell.angle_alpha   90.00
_cell.angle_beta   90.00
_cell.angle_gamma   90.00
#
_symmetry.space_group_name_H-M   'P 1'
#
loop_
_entity.id
_entity.type
_entity.pdbx_description
1 polymer ?
#
loop_
_entity_poly.entity_id
_entity_poly.type
_entity_poly.pdbx_seq_one_letter_code
_entity_poly.pdbx_strand_id
1 'polypeptide(L)'
;MNRSENLLKALRSWLPQSEISELIIIDWGSDVPVAETLHKEGIFDPRIRLVRAPDEARWILSYAFNLGFRLAKFDKILKVDADIVLSDDFFDKNTLIEGSFIAGNWREAEQGQEHVNGFFYLHKNDLAEIGGFNEYITTYGWDDDDLYSRLDEIGIKRENVAPSTIKHLDHSDEERSEDILGDVPAFSAIDEIRNDTMFKIRRNRFIANVMPVWNGQGGFIPLPLKQQPLADETIEVRRVGWIDAEVPPHVEDDANFYALGELASWRLGKQVLGLERGQLRSLLRKSFAEIEQQGLKNLLSQDVPTPEISVPRRKLFIDAQHGLGNRLRAIGSGAAVAEKTDRELVIVWEPDAHCEGRLSDLYEYDGAVEEVAFYKDAESRNCQLYNYMEIEDGAVKDAPITLDDGKDLYARAAYVLNSPLSSWEDENRFLQSLTPIEPVRALVDGVRKPNDVSAHVRMVGGSEYEHLAYESLDNWTAEGHAETEKWRKRSHFSHFLKRIDTLIKEGNAERIFLAADKPETYEAFQACYGDRVAYLPRELYDRSAEQLHYALADALLLGSSPLLLGSTWSSFSELAMRLSPQKMTIEMSGKDF
;
A
#
# COMPACT_ATOMS: atom_id res chain seq x y z
N MET A 1 -6.91 -0.63 14.53
CA MET A 1 -8.21 -0.62 15.24
C MET A 1 -8.17 -1.56 16.45
N ASN A 2 -8.79 -1.19 17.56
CA ASN A 2 -8.78 -1.99 18.80
C ASN A 2 -10.01 -2.90 18.95
N ARG A 3 -9.83 -4.22 19.11
CA ARG A 3 -10.90 -5.19 19.42
C ARG A 3 -11.18 -5.35 20.92
N SER A 4 -10.98 -4.28 21.69
CA SER A 4 -11.01 -4.29 23.16
C SER A 4 -12.35 -4.77 23.73
N GLU A 5 -13.48 -4.40 23.13
CA GLU A 5 -14.80 -4.80 23.66
C GLU A 5 -15.06 -6.29 23.55
N ASN A 6 -14.69 -6.91 22.43
CA ASN A 6 -14.82 -8.36 22.25
C ASN A 6 -13.87 -9.11 23.17
N LEU A 7 -12.62 -8.64 23.30
CA LEU A 7 -11.66 -9.22 24.23
C LEU A 7 -12.22 -9.25 25.67
N LEU A 8 -12.85 -8.17 26.12
CA LEU A 8 -13.46 -8.11 27.45
C LEU A 8 -14.59 -9.14 27.64
N LYS A 9 -15.43 -9.32 26.62
CA LYS A 9 -16.51 -10.35 26.63
C LYS A 9 -15.90 -11.75 26.64
N ALA A 10 -14.87 -11.99 25.83
CA ALA A 10 -14.18 -13.27 25.71
C ALA A 10 -13.47 -13.66 27.01
N LEU A 11 -12.74 -12.73 27.63
CA LEU A 11 -12.05 -12.92 28.92
C LEU A 11 -13.00 -13.38 30.03
N ARG A 12 -14.25 -12.90 30.05
CA ARG A 12 -15.25 -13.32 31.05
C ARG A 12 -15.64 -14.80 30.91
N SER A 13 -15.43 -15.41 29.75
CA SER A 13 -15.63 -16.85 29.53
C SER A 13 -14.35 -17.68 29.78
N TRP A 14 -13.18 -17.08 29.61
CA TRP A 14 -11.89 -17.76 29.77
C TRP A 14 -11.46 -17.83 31.24
N LEU A 15 -11.55 -16.72 31.98
CA LEU A 15 -11.07 -16.64 33.36
C LEU A 15 -11.75 -17.63 34.32
N PRO A 16 -13.05 -17.95 34.20
CA PRO A 16 -13.68 -18.96 35.06
C PRO A 16 -13.16 -20.39 34.86
N GLN A 17 -12.51 -20.69 33.73
CA GLN A 17 -11.98 -22.02 33.42
C GLN A 17 -10.78 -22.33 34.33
N SER A 18 -10.88 -23.39 35.13
CA SER A 18 -9.88 -23.74 36.15
C SER A 18 -8.62 -24.37 35.54
N GLU A 19 -8.76 -24.92 34.34
CA GLU A 19 -7.76 -25.59 33.53
C GLU A 19 -6.76 -24.59 32.92
N ILE A 20 -7.16 -23.32 32.77
CA ILE A 20 -6.30 -22.26 32.26
C ILE A 20 -5.36 -21.79 33.37
N SER A 21 -4.08 -22.14 33.21
CA SER A 21 -3.01 -21.82 34.16
C SER A 21 -2.25 -20.51 33.83
N GLU A 22 -2.27 -20.08 32.58
CA GLU A 22 -1.66 -18.84 32.08
C GLU A 22 -2.45 -18.36 30.86
N LEU A 23 -2.60 -17.04 30.72
CA LEU A 23 -3.32 -16.38 29.63
C LEU A 23 -2.42 -15.29 29.05
N ILE A 24 -1.88 -15.53 27.86
CA ILE A 24 -1.00 -14.58 27.19
C ILE A 24 -1.85 -13.74 26.24
N ILE A 25 -1.86 -12.42 26.44
CA ILE A 25 -2.51 -11.47 25.53
C ILE A 25 -1.41 -10.75 24.77
N ILE A 26 -1.49 -10.82 23.44
CA ILE A 26 -0.59 -10.09 22.55
C ILE A 26 -1.30 -8.84 22.07
N ASP A 27 -0.87 -7.69 22.58
CA ASP A 27 -1.27 -6.37 22.13
C ASP A 27 -0.35 -5.94 20.98
N TRP A 28 -0.86 -5.99 19.75
CA TRP A 28 -0.08 -5.82 18.52
C TRP A 28 -0.47 -4.53 17.80
N GLY A 29 0.24 -3.45 18.08
CA GLY A 29 0.00 -2.15 17.46
C GLY A 29 -1.32 -1.48 17.87
N SER A 30 -1.93 -1.82 19.01
CA SER A 30 -3.19 -1.20 19.42
C SER A 30 -3.02 0.29 19.72
N ASP A 31 -3.96 1.10 19.21
CA ASP A 31 -4.02 2.56 19.38
C ASP A 31 -4.09 2.93 20.86
N VAL A 32 -5.06 2.34 21.57
CA VAL A 32 -5.13 2.34 23.03
C VAL A 32 -4.53 1.04 23.57
N PRO A 33 -3.55 1.08 24.49
CA PRO A 33 -3.01 -0.13 25.10
C PRO A 33 -4.08 -1.01 25.74
N VAL A 34 -4.00 -2.33 25.49
CA VAL A 34 -4.92 -3.29 26.10
C VAL A 34 -4.82 -3.26 27.62
N ALA A 35 -3.63 -2.95 28.16
CA ALA A 35 -3.40 -2.73 29.59
C ALA A 35 -4.38 -1.71 30.17
N GLU A 36 -4.56 -0.57 29.51
CA GLU A 36 -5.45 0.50 29.97
C GLU A 36 -6.91 0.04 29.97
N THR A 37 -7.30 -0.74 28.97
CA THR A 37 -8.64 -1.32 28.88
C THR A 37 -8.90 -2.27 30.06
N LEU A 38 -7.97 -3.17 30.37
CA LEU A 38 -8.12 -4.11 31.48
C LEU A 38 -8.16 -3.40 32.84
N HIS A 39 -7.29 -2.41 33.05
CA HIS A 39 -7.27 -1.59 34.26
C HIS A 39 -8.59 -0.85 34.46
N LYS A 40 -9.13 -0.24 33.40
CA LYS A 40 -10.40 0.51 33.44
C LYS A 40 -11.58 -0.38 33.83
N GLU A 41 -11.62 -1.61 33.33
CA GLU A 41 -12.67 -2.58 33.65
C GLU A 41 -12.41 -3.36 34.95
N GLY A 42 -11.31 -3.07 35.65
CA GLY A 42 -10.96 -3.70 36.93
C GLY A 42 -10.60 -5.18 36.81
N ILE A 43 -10.11 -5.63 35.66
CA ILE A 43 -9.71 -7.02 35.43
C ILE A 43 -8.26 -7.19 35.88
N PHE A 44 -8.09 -7.84 37.04
CA PHE A 44 -6.79 -8.20 37.60
C PHE A 44 -6.79 -9.70 37.90
N ASP A 45 -6.05 -10.48 37.10
CA ASP A 45 -5.87 -11.91 37.33
C ASP A 45 -4.38 -12.25 37.13
N PRO A 46 -3.72 -12.91 38.11
CA PRO A 46 -2.29 -13.20 38.04
C PRO A 46 -1.90 -14.18 36.92
N ARG A 47 -2.89 -14.85 36.30
CA ARG A 47 -2.66 -15.69 35.13
C ARG A 47 -2.51 -14.88 33.86
N ILE A 48 -2.99 -13.63 33.81
CA ILE A 48 -2.89 -12.77 32.63
C ILE A 48 -1.46 -12.25 32.51
N ARG A 49 -0.86 -12.47 31.34
CA ARG A 49 0.44 -11.92 30.96
C ARG A 49 0.27 -11.11 29.68
N LEU A 50 0.35 -9.79 29.81
CA LEU A 50 0.21 -8.88 28.69
C LEU A 50 1.57 -8.61 28.04
N VAL A 51 1.61 -8.70 26.71
CA VAL A 51 2.80 -8.46 25.90
C VAL A 51 2.44 -7.47 24.81
N ARG A 52 3.10 -6.31 24.78
CA ARG A 52 2.80 -5.23 23.83
C ARG A 52 3.91 -5.06 22.80
N ALA A 53 3.54 -5.03 21.53
CA ALA A 53 4.37 -4.68 20.39
C ALA A 53 3.86 -3.35 19.78
N PRO A 54 4.40 -2.19 20.21
CA PRO A 54 3.80 -0.89 19.88
C PRO A 54 4.15 -0.35 18.49
N ASP A 55 5.22 -0.84 17.86
CA ASP A 55 5.74 -0.30 16.59
C ASP A 55 5.18 -1.01 15.35
N GLU A 56 4.07 -1.75 15.52
CA GLU A 56 3.49 -2.59 14.48
C GLU A 56 2.37 -1.82 13.76
N ALA A 57 2.57 -1.51 12.47
CA ALA A 57 1.64 -0.68 11.70
C ALA A 57 0.32 -1.38 11.32
N ARG A 58 0.28 -2.72 11.35
CA ARG A 58 -0.90 -3.52 11.01
C ARG A 58 -0.91 -4.87 11.72
N TRP A 59 -2.09 -5.48 11.84
CA TRP A 59 -2.23 -6.82 12.40
C TRP A 59 -1.58 -7.88 11.49
N ILE A 60 -0.69 -8.70 12.07
CA ILE A 60 -0.09 -9.87 11.41
C ILE A 60 -0.25 -11.08 12.32
N LEU A 61 -1.22 -11.94 11.99
CA LEU A 61 -1.64 -13.07 12.81
C LEU A 61 -0.47 -14.02 13.13
N SER A 62 0.27 -14.44 12.10
CA SER A 62 1.36 -15.42 12.22
C SER A 62 2.43 -14.94 13.22
N TYR A 63 2.87 -13.68 13.11
CA TYR A 63 3.85 -13.10 14.03
C TYR A 63 3.31 -12.93 15.45
N ALA A 64 2.11 -12.39 15.60
CA ALA A 64 1.52 -12.12 16.91
C ALA A 64 1.33 -13.43 17.70
N PHE A 65 0.74 -14.46 17.09
CA PHE A 65 0.53 -15.74 17.77
C PHE A 65 1.83 -16.52 17.98
N ASN A 66 2.77 -16.52 17.03
CA ASN A 66 4.07 -17.18 17.25
C ASN A 66 4.85 -16.56 18.41
N LEU A 67 4.76 -15.23 18.60
CA LEU A 67 5.30 -14.59 19.81
C LEU A 67 4.63 -15.15 21.08
N GLY A 68 3.31 -15.27 21.10
CA GLY A 68 2.57 -15.89 22.20
C GLY A 68 3.03 -17.33 22.49
N PHE A 69 3.18 -18.16 21.44
CA PHE A 69 3.61 -19.55 21.57
C PHE A 69 5.02 -19.68 22.15
N ARG A 70 5.95 -18.80 21.73
CA ARG A 70 7.31 -18.74 22.26
C ARG A 70 7.34 -18.37 23.74
N LEU A 71 6.40 -17.54 24.20
CA LEU A 71 6.33 -17.07 25.59
C LEU A 71 5.55 -17.99 26.55
N ALA A 72 4.69 -18.87 26.02
CA ALA A 72 3.89 -19.82 26.80
C ALA A 72 4.76 -20.75 27.64
N LYS A 73 4.40 -21.01 28.89
CA LYS A 73 5.20 -21.85 29.80
C LYS A 73 4.75 -23.31 29.89
N PHE A 74 3.50 -23.57 29.53
CA PHE A 74 2.85 -24.88 29.74
C PHE A 74 2.89 -25.75 28.48
N ASP A 75 2.59 -27.04 28.66
CA ASP A 75 2.71 -28.10 27.66
C ASP A 75 1.52 -28.19 26.69
N LYS A 76 0.42 -27.49 26.98
CA LYS A 76 -0.77 -27.43 26.12
C LYS A 76 -1.06 -25.98 25.75
N ILE A 77 -1.39 -25.75 24.48
CA ILE A 77 -1.71 -24.43 23.92
C ILE A 77 -3.15 -24.44 23.45
N LEU A 78 -3.94 -23.53 24.00
CA LEU A 78 -5.27 -23.17 23.52
C LEU A 78 -5.15 -21.81 22.81
N LYS A 79 -5.28 -21.80 21.48
CA LYS A 79 -5.34 -20.56 20.70
C LYS A 79 -6.80 -20.16 20.49
N VAL A 80 -7.13 -18.96 20.94
CA VAL A 80 -8.45 -18.33 20.82
C VAL A 80 -8.28 -16.91 20.29
N ASP A 81 -9.16 -16.52 19.38
CA ASP A 81 -9.24 -15.13 18.93
C ASP A 81 -9.98 -14.28 19.96
N ALA A 82 -9.77 -12.96 19.94
CA ALA A 82 -10.33 -12.02 20.92
C ALA A 82 -11.88 -11.97 20.92
N ASP A 83 -12.52 -12.57 19.93
CA ASP A 83 -13.97 -12.66 19.73
C ASP A 83 -14.52 -14.08 19.96
N ILE A 84 -13.72 -15.04 20.46
CA ILE A 84 -14.18 -16.40 20.76
C ILE A 84 -14.48 -16.56 22.25
N VAL A 85 -15.72 -16.92 22.59
CA VAL A 85 -16.10 -17.32 23.96
C VAL A 85 -16.12 -18.85 24.10
N LEU A 86 -15.79 -19.34 25.30
CA LEU A 86 -15.83 -20.76 25.66
C LEU A 86 -17.08 -21.05 26.51
N SER A 87 -17.65 -22.25 26.37
CA SER A 87 -18.66 -22.75 27.31
C SER A 87 -18.01 -23.22 28.63
N ASP A 88 -18.80 -23.26 29.70
CA ASP A 88 -18.34 -23.73 31.02
C ASP A 88 -17.86 -25.20 31.00
N ASP A 89 -18.38 -26.01 30.07
CA ASP A 89 -18.05 -27.43 29.90
C ASP A 89 -17.05 -27.69 28.75
N PHE A 90 -16.34 -26.65 28.29
CA PHE A 90 -15.42 -26.75 27.16
C PHE A 90 -14.36 -27.84 27.38
N PHE A 91 -13.64 -27.81 28.50
CA PHE A 91 -12.55 -28.78 28.77
C PHE A 91 -13.08 -30.20 29.04
N ASP A 92 -14.29 -30.34 29.61
CA ASP A 92 -14.94 -31.63 29.84
C ASP A 92 -15.25 -32.34 28.50
N LYS A 93 -15.65 -31.57 27.49
CA LYS A 93 -16.05 -32.08 26.17
C LYS A 93 -14.90 -32.16 25.17
N ASN A 94 -13.81 -31.42 25.39
CA ASN A 94 -12.67 -31.32 24.47
C ASN A 94 -11.39 -31.85 25.14
N THR A 95 -11.39 -33.14 25.46
CA THR A 95 -10.20 -33.79 26.03
C THR A 95 -9.12 -33.96 24.96
N LEU A 96 -7.99 -33.27 25.13
CA LEU A 96 -6.84 -33.39 24.24
C LEU A 96 -6.12 -34.74 24.48
N ILE A 97 -6.06 -35.57 23.44
CA ILE A 97 -5.41 -36.89 23.45
C ILE A 97 -4.02 -36.76 22.82
N GLU A 98 -3.03 -37.50 23.33
CA GLU A 98 -1.69 -37.54 22.75
C GLU A 98 -1.72 -37.99 21.27
N GLY A 99 -0.92 -37.33 20.42
CA GLY A 99 -0.94 -37.56 18.97
C GLY A 99 -2.18 -36.98 18.27
N SER A 100 -2.90 -36.05 18.90
CA SER A 100 -4.03 -35.34 18.30
C SER A 100 -4.03 -33.85 18.63
N PHE A 101 -4.79 -33.08 17.84
CA PHE A 101 -5.15 -31.71 18.13
C PHE A 101 -6.65 -31.49 17.91
N ILE A 102 -7.24 -30.57 18.65
CA ILE A 102 -8.64 -30.19 18.51
C ILE A 102 -8.70 -28.85 17.78
N ALA A 103 -9.50 -28.74 16.73
CA ALA A 103 -9.65 -27.50 15.98
C ALA A 103 -11.11 -27.20 15.63
N GLY A 104 -11.41 -25.92 15.42
CA GLY A 104 -12.68 -25.52 14.84
C GLY A 104 -12.85 -26.06 13.43
N ASN A 105 -14.10 -26.24 12.99
CA ASN A 105 -14.40 -26.72 11.65
C ASN A 105 -15.62 -25.98 11.11
N TRP A 106 -15.37 -25.02 10.22
CA TRP A 106 -16.43 -24.17 9.64
C TRP A 106 -17.48 -24.96 8.87
N ARG A 107 -17.16 -26.17 8.38
CA ARG A 107 -18.11 -27.02 7.63
C ARG A 107 -19.11 -27.74 8.53
N GLU A 108 -18.79 -27.87 9.82
CA GLU A 108 -19.64 -28.53 10.82
C GLU A 108 -20.21 -27.54 11.84
N ALA A 109 -19.83 -26.26 11.74
CA ALA A 109 -20.34 -25.20 12.60
C ALA A 109 -21.83 -24.91 12.35
N GLU A 110 -22.53 -24.46 13.39
CA GLU A 110 -23.90 -23.96 13.27
C GLU A 110 -23.93 -22.70 12.38
N GLN A 111 -25.07 -22.45 11.72
CA GLN A 111 -25.24 -21.27 10.88
C GLN A 111 -24.96 -19.98 11.67
N GLY A 112 -24.11 -19.10 11.14
CA GLY A 112 -23.64 -17.89 11.82
C GLY A 112 -22.45 -18.10 12.76
N GLN A 113 -21.84 -19.28 12.77
CA GLN A 113 -20.64 -19.63 13.55
C GLN A 113 -19.51 -20.19 12.68
N GLU A 114 -19.50 -19.85 11.39
CA GLU A 114 -18.53 -20.33 10.40
C GLU A 114 -17.10 -19.82 10.69
N HIS A 115 -16.95 -18.82 11.54
CA HIS A 115 -15.70 -18.12 11.84
C HIS A 115 -14.92 -18.72 13.01
N VAL A 116 -14.98 -20.05 13.15
CA VAL A 116 -14.29 -20.79 14.21
C VAL A 116 -13.06 -21.53 13.73
N ASN A 117 -12.77 -21.54 12.42
CA ASN A 117 -11.70 -22.38 11.86
C ASN A 117 -10.31 -22.04 12.42
N GLY A 118 -10.07 -20.82 12.89
CA GLY A 118 -8.79 -20.44 13.51
C GLY A 118 -8.64 -20.83 14.97
N PHE A 119 -9.65 -21.45 15.58
CA PHE A 119 -9.56 -21.98 16.93
C PHE A 119 -8.80 -23.31 16.96
N PHE A 120 -7.88 -23.48 17.92
CA PHE A 120 -7.29 -24.81 18.16
C PHE A 120 -6.80 -25.03 19.60
N TYR A 121 -6.72 -26.30 19.99
CA TYR A 121 -6.17 -26.79 21.25
C TYR A 121 -5.23 -27.98 20.99
N LEU A 122 -3.96 -27.87 21.37
CA LEU A 122 -2.91 -28.84 21.00
C LEU A 122 -1.78 -28.92 22.02
N HIS A 123 -0.85 -29.86 21.83
CA HIS A 123 0.38 -29.96 22.61
C HIS A 123 1.45 -28.99 22.08
N LYS A 124 2.07 -28.22 22.98
CA LYS A 124 3.08 -27.20 22.64
C LYS A 124 4.25 -27.78 21.84
N ASN A 125 4.65 -29.02 22.13
CA ASN A 125 5.76 -29.68 21.44
C ASN A 125 5.45 -29.91 19.96
N ASP A 126 4.24 -30.35 19.63
CA ASP A 126 3.80 -30.57 18.25
C ASP A 126 3.80 -29.25 17.47
N LEU A 127 3.31 -28.16 18.09
CA LEU A 127 3.35 -26.82 17.51
C LEU A 127 4.77 -26.30 17.30
N ALA A 128 5.68 -26.58 18.24
CA ALA A 128 7.08 -26.22 18.14
C ALA A 128 7.80 -27.03 17.04
N GLU A 129 7.45 -28.30 16.86
CA GLU A 129 8.00 -29.18 15.83
C GLU A 129 7.70 -28.66 14.42
N ILE A 130 6.49 -28.13 14.20
CA ILE A 130 6.13 -27.49 12.93
C ILE A 130 6.53 -26.01 12.86
N GLY A 131 7.09 -25.43 13.93
CA GLY A 131 7.54 -24.03 13.94
C GLY A 131 6.41 -22.99 14.04
N GLY A 132 5.23 -23.35 14.54
CA GLY A 132 4.08 -22.44 14.67
C GLY A 132 3.38 -22.12 13.35
N PHE A 133 2.75 -20.94 13.27
CA PHE A 133 2.21 -20.40 12.03
C PHE A 133 3.35 -20.09 11.04
N ASN A 134 3.06 -20.26 9.75
CA ASN A 134 3.99 -19.93 8.68
C ASN A 134 4.13 -18.41 8.55
N GLU A 135 5.31 -17.90 8.90
CA GLU A 135 5.60 -16.46 8.98
C GLU A 135 5.78 -15.79 7.61
N TYR A 136 5.85 -16.56 6.51
CA TYR A 136 5.70 -16.01 5.15
C TYR A 136 4.28 -15.51 4.88
N ILE A 137 3.28 -16.03 5.60
CA ILE A 137 1.89 -15.60 5.48
C ILE A 137 1.68 -14.40 6.41
N THR A 138 1.67 -13.20 5.83
CA THR A 138 1.51 -11.95 6.59
C THR A 138 0.17 -11.27 6.38
N THR A 139 -0.77 -11.91 5.69
CA THR A 139 -2.08 -11.36 5.33
C THR A 139 -3.18 -12.36 5.65
N TYR A 140 -4.44 -11.94 5.60
CA TYR A 140 -5.57 -12.81 5.96
C TYR A 140 -5.70 -14.05 5.06
N GLY A 141 -5.90 -15.21 5.68
CA GLY A 141 -6.32 -16.46 5.01
C GLY A 141 -5.18 -17.46 4.76
N TRP A 142 -5.55 -18.74 4.70
CA TRP A 142 -4.68 -19.91 4.52
C TRP A 142 -3.73 -20.25 5.69
N ASP A 143 -3.52 -19.34 6.63
CA ASP A 143 -2.66 -19.50 7.80
C ASP A 143 -3.02 -20.71 8.68
N ASP A 144 -4.30 -20.88 9.03
CA ASP A 144 -4.76 -22.02 9.82
C ASP A 144 -4.68 -23.34 9.04
N ASP A 145 -5.09 -23.34 7.76
CA ASP A 145 -5.07 -24.53 6.91
C ASP A 145 -3.64 -25.01 6.64
N ASP A 146 -2.68 -24.09 6.47
CA ASP A 146 -1.25 -24.38 6.38
C ASP A 146 -0.74 -25.04 7.68
N LEU A 147 -1.08 -24.48 8.84
CA LEU A 147 -0.69 -25.02 10.14
C LEU A 147 -1.26 -26.43 10.35
N TYR A 148 -2.55 -26.63 10.06
CA TYR A 148 -3.20 -27.93 10.22
C TYR A 148 -2.66 -28.98 9.25
N SER A 149 -2.32 -28.58 8.02
CA SER A 149 -1.70 -29.49 7.05
C SER A 149 -0.34 -29.96 7.54
N ARG A 150 0.47 -29.06 8.09
CA ARG A 150 1.79 -29.41 8.65
C ARG A 150 1.70 -30.30 9.89
N LEU A 151 0.68 -30.13 10.74
CA LEU A 151 0.39 -31.05 11.86
C LEU A 151 0.01 -32.45 11.36
N ASP A 152 -0.83 -32.54 10.32
CA ASP A 152 -1.21 -33.83 9.72
C ASP A 152 -0.01 -34.54 9.08
N GLU A 153 0.88 -33.79 8.42
CA GLU A 153 2.11 -34.31 7.80
C GLU A 153 3.08 -34.98 8.79
N ILE A 154 3.15 -34.47 10.03
CA ILE A 154 3.93 -35.10 11.12
C ILE A 154 3.13 -36.18 11.88
N GLY A 155 1.90 -36.47 11.46
CA GLY A 155 1.07 -37.56 11.97
C GLY A 155 0.20 -37.20 13.18
N ILE A 156 0.01 -35.91 13.48
CA ILE A 156 -0.89 -35.46 14.56
C ILE A 156 -2.32 -35.38 14.02
N LYS A 157 -3.20 -36.17 14.60
CA LYS A 157 -4.58 -36.32 14.11
C LYS A 157 -5.46 -35.13 14.49
N ARG A 158 -6.16 -34.55 13.51
CA ARG A 158 -7.20 -33.54 13.76
C ARG A 158 -8.47 -34.17 14.34
N GLU A 159 -8.96 -33.61 15.43
CA GLU A 159 -10.29 -33.82 15.99
C GLU A 159 -11.08 -32.51 15.93
N ASN A 160 -12.39 -32.60 15.66
CA ASN A 160 -13.23 -31.40 15.67
C ASN A 160 -13.55 -31.00 17.10
N VAL A 161 -13.53 -29.70 17.37
CA VAL A 161 -14.05 -29.14 18.63
C VAL A 161 -15.50 -29.57 18.83
N ALA A 162 -15.85 -29.94 20.06
CA ALA A 162 -17.19 -30.37 20.40
C ALA A 162 -18.20 -29.25 20.07
N PRO A 163 -19.31 -29.56 19.39
CA PRO A 163 -20.31 -28.57 19.01
C PRO A 163 -20.79 -27.72 20.18
N SER A 164 -21.04 -26.44 19.90
CA SER A 164 -21.56 -25.44 20.84
C SER A 164 -20.67 -25.14 22.06
N THR A 165 -19.43 -25.65 22.11
CA THR A 165 -18.47 -25.37 23.21
C THR A 165 -17.60 -24.14 22.98
N ILE A 166 -17.60 -23.63 21.74
CA ILE A 166 -17.01 -22.34 21.37
C ILE A 166 -18.06 -21.53 20.61
N LYS A 167 -18.02 -20.21 20.76
CA LYS A 167 -18.89 -19.30 20.01
C LYS A 167 -18.13 -18.04 19.60
N HIS A 168 -18.21 -17.69 18.33
CA HIS A 168 -17.76 -16.41 17.79
C HIS A 168 -18.76 -15.30 18.12
N LEU A 169 -18.27 -14.20 18.67
CA LEU A 169 -19.03 -13.01 18.97
C LEU A 169 -19.15 -12.16 17.70
N ASP A 170 -20.39 -11.83 17.33
CA ASP A 170 -20.64 -10.90 16.24
C ASP A 170 -20.06 -9.52 16.57
N HIS A 171 -19.47 -8.89 15.56
CA HIS A 171 -19.11 -7.49 15.52
C HIS A 171 -19.71 -6.91 14.24
N SER A 172 -19.85 -5.58 14.12
CA SER A 172 -20.34 -5.02 12.86
C SER A 172 -19.36 -5.33 11.73
N ASP A 173 -19.87 -5.53 10.51
CA ASP A 173 -19.05 -5.89 9.34
C ASP A 173 -17.97 -4.84 9.05
N GLU A 174 -18.14 -3.61 9.55
CA GLU A 174 -17.14 -2.52 9.47
C GLU A 174 -15.82 -2.84 10.22
N GLU A 175 -15.82 -3.67 11.26
CA GLU A 175 -14.62 -3.99 12.07
C GLU A 175 -13.86 -5.25 11.59
N ARG A 176 -14.44 -5.98 10.63
CA ARG A 176 -13.76 -7.06 9.91
C ARG A 176 -12.79 -6.54 8.84
N SER A 177 -12.84 -5.23 8.62
CA SER A 177 -12.49 -4.56 7.38
C SER A 177 -11.32 -3.60 7.57
N GLU A 178 -10.19 -4.06 8.10
CA GLU A 178 -8.90 -3.44 7.72
C GLU A 178 -8.41 -3.99 6.37
N ASP A 179 -9.16 -4.91 5.76
CA ASP A 179 -8.78 -5.63 4.54
C ASP A 179 -9.96 -5.79 3.55
N ILE A 180 -11.14 -5.25 3.88
CA ILE A 180 -12.29 -5.13 2.97
C ILE A 180 -12.41 -3.63 2.69
N LEU A 181 -12.02 -3.24 1.48
CA LEU A 181 -12.45 -1.97 0.88
C LEU A 181 -13.98 -1.93 1.00
N GLY A 182 -14.52 -1.21 1.98
CA GLY A 182 -15.94 -1.23 2.30
C GLY A 182 -16.79 -0.96 1.07
N ASP A 183 -17.68 -1.89 0.71
CA ASP A 183 -18.68 -1.85 -0.38
C ASP A 183 -18.41 -0.83 -1.49
N VAL A 184 -17.18 -0.80 -2.01
CA VAL A 184 -16.86 -0.11 -3.24
C VAL A 184 -17.48 -1.00 -4.32
N PRO A 185 -18.43 -0.52 -5.13
CA PRO A 185 -18.96 -1.32 -6.23
C PRO A 185 -17.76 -1.83 -7.03
N ALA A 186 -17.58 -3.15 -7.15
CA ALA A 186 -16.46 -3.70 -7.89
C ALA A 186 -16.56 -3.21 -9.35
N PHE A 187 -15.72 -2.25 -9.72
CA PHE A 187 -15.76 -1.61 -11.04
C PHE A 187 -15.11 -2.49 -12.12
N SER A 188 -14.18 -3.35 -11.71
CA SER A 188 -13.46 -4.28 -12.57
C SER A 188 -13.46 -5.71 -12.01
N ALA A 189 -13.24 -6.69 -12.87
CA ALA A 189 -13.13 -8.10 -12.45
C ALA A 189 -11.92 -8.32 -11.53
N ILE A 190 -10.83 -7.54 -11.68
CA ILE A 190 -9.68 -7.62 -10.77
C ILE A 190 -10.03 -7.16 -9.36
N ASP A 191 -10.82 -6.10 -9.21
CA ASP A 191 -11.26 -5.62 -7.89
C ASP A 191 -12.23 -6.60 -7.24
N GLU A 192 -13.17 -7.15 -8.03
CA GLU A 192 -14.10 -8.19 -7.57
C GLU A 192 -13.35 -9.41 -7.02
N ILE A 193 -12.35 -9.92 -7.77
CA ILE A 193 -11.55 -11.06 -7.33
C ILE A 193 -10.72 -10.71 -6.09
N ARG A 194 -10.04 -9.55 -6.07
CA ARG A 194 -9.14 -9.18 -4.96
C ARG A 194 -9.86 -8.96 -3.63
N ASN A 195 -11.10 -8.48 -3.70
CA ASN A 195 -11.96 -8.32 -2.52
C ASN A 195 -12.52 -9.66 -2.01
N ASP A 196 -12.45 -10.73 -2.79
CA ASP A 196 -12.88 -12.07 -2.38
C ASP A 196 -11.86 -12.71 -1.41
N THR A 197 -12.35 -13.27 -0.31
CA THR A 197 -11.54 -14.03 0.65
C THR A 197 -10.79 -15.19 -0.01
N MET A 198 -11.39 -15.82 -1.02
CA MET A 198 -10.78 -16.89 -1.78
C MET A 198 -9.49 -16.43 -2.48
N PHE A 199 -9.42 -15.20 -2.99
CA PHE A 199 -8.18 -14.69 -3.60
C PHE A 199 -7.04 -14.65 -2.60
N LYS A 200 -7.31 -14.11 -1.41
CA LYS A 200 -6.32 -14.02 -0.33
C LYS A 200 -5.82 -15.41 0.08
N ILE A 201 -6.74 -16.37 0.25
CA ILE A 201 -6.43 -17.78 0.52
C ILE A 201 -5.54 -18.37 -0.58
N ARG A 202 -5.88 -18.18 -1.86
CA ARG A 202 -5.12 -18.75 -2.99
C ARG A 202 -3.75 -18.13 -3.14
N ARG A 203 -3.63 -16.81 -2.96
CA ARG A 203 -2.34 -16.11 -2.93
C ARG A 203 -1.43 -16.67 -1.84
N ASN A 204 -1.93 -16.74 -0.61
CA ASN A 204 -1.14 -17.20 0.54
C ASN A 204 -0.77 -18.68 0.41
N ARG A 205 -1.66 -19.50 -0.16
CA ARG A 205 -1.35 -20.89 -0.52
C ARG A 205 -0.22 -20.98 -1.53
N PHE A 206 -0.19 -20.13 -2.55
CA PHE A 206 0.91 -20.12 -3.51
C PHE A 206 2.24 -19.78 -2.83
N ILE A 207 2.26 -18.72 -2.01
CA ILE A 207 3.43 -18.30 -1.24
C ILE A 207 3.95 -19.46 -0.38
N ALA A 208 3.08 -20.10 0.40
CA ALA A 208 3.45 -21.22 1.27
C ALA A 208 4.06 -22.41 0.52
N ASN A 209 3.69 -22.63 -0.75
CA ASN A 209 4.21 -23.73 -1.56
C ASN A 209 5.54 -23.42 -2.27
N VAL A 210 5.85 -22.15 -2.52
CA VAL A 210 7.05 -21.72 -3.25
C VAL A 210 8.18 -21.32 -2.30
N MET A 211 7.84 -20.73 -1.16
CA MET A 211 8.82 -20.39 -0.13
C MET A 211 9.43 -21.65 0.50
N PRO A 212 10.63 -21.56 1.11
CA PRO A 212 11.23 -22.68 1.83
C PRO A 212 10.27 -23.29 2.85
N VAL A 213 10.36 -24.62 3.05
CA VAL A 213 9.47 -25.34 3.98
C VAL A 213 9.56 -24.73 5.38
N TRP A 214 8.40 -24.31 5.89
CA TRP A 214 8.28 -23.78 7.24
C TRP A 214 8.15 -24.91 8.27
N ASN A 215 9.17 -25.11 9.11
CA ASN A 215 9.18 -26.13 10.17
C ASN A 215 10.08 -25.72 11.34
N GLY A 216 10.06 -26.49 12.43
CA GLY A 216 10.86 -26.24 13.63
C GLY A 216 12.38 -26.43 13.44
N GLN A 217 12.84 -26.98 12.31
CA GLN A 217 14.27 -27.14 11.98
C GLN A 217 14.82 -25.99 11.12
N GLY A 218 13.97 -25.18 10.48
CA GLY A 218 14.34 -24.03 9.66
C GLY A 218 14.91 -22.84 10.42
N GLY A 219 15.06 -22.96 11.75
CA GLY A 219 15.28 -21.84 12.64
C GLY A 219 14.01 -21.01 12.71
N PHE A 220 13.44 -20.86 13.91
CA PHE A 220 12.48 -19.79 14.12
C PHE A 220 13.13 -18.52 13.58
N ILE A 221 12.48 -17.83 12.64
CA ILE A 221 12.95 -16.51 12.26
C ILE A 221 13.12 -15.76 13.58
N PRO A 222 14.33 -15.22 13.85
CA PRO A 222 14.48 -14.34 14.98
C PRO A 222 13.38 -13.31 14.79
N LEU A 223 12.43 -13.27 15.71
CA LEU A 223 11.71 -12.05 15.95
C LEU A 223 12.67 -11.38 16.92
N PRO A 224 13.66 -10.63 16.44
CA PRO A 224 14.62 -10.05 17.34
C PRO A 224 13.82 -9.04 18.15
N LEU A 225 13.50 -9.40 19.37
CA LEU A 225 12.63 -8.62 20.23
C LEU A 225 13.47 -8.13 21.39
N LYS A 226 13.59 -6.81 21.49
CA LYS A 226 14.10 -6.22 22.72
C LYS A 226 12.96 -6.20 23.73
N GLN A 227 13.12 -6.97 24.81
CA GLN A 227 12.15 -7.04 25.89
C GLN A 227 12.51 -6.02 26.97
N GLN A 228 11.51 -5.25 27.42
CA GLN A 228 11.65 -4.37 28.57
C GLN A 228 10.37 -4.41 29.41
N PRO A 229 10.47 -4.62 30.74
CA PRO A 229 9.30 -4.52 31.61
C PRO A 229 8.85 -3.06 31.74
N LEU A 230 7.53 -2.85 31.66
CA LEU A 230 6.88 -1.58 31.95
C LEU A 230 6.48 -1.51 33.44
N ALA A 231 6.07 -0.32 33.88
CA ALA A 231 5.74 -0.05 35.29
C ALA A 231 4.49 -0.80 35.78
N ASP A 232 3.64 -1.27 34.87
CA ASP A 232 2.39 -1.99 35.10
C ASP A 232 2.54 -3.52 34.92
N GLU A 233 3.77 -4.04 34.96
CA GLU A 233 4.11 -5.45 34.73
C GLU A 233 3.87 -5.95 33.28
N THR A 234 3.43 -5.07 32.37
CA THR A 234 3.35 -5.36 30.93
C THR A 234 4.75 -5.57 30.36
N ILE A 235 4.90 -6.55 29.47
CA ILE A 235 6.14 -6.79 28.74
C ILE A 235 6.07 -6.04 27.42
N GLU A 236 6.90 -5.01 27.24
CA GLU A 236 7.06 -4.38 25.94
C GLU A 236 8.09 -5.15 25.10
N VAL A 237 7.75 -5.38 23.83
CA VAL A 237 8.63 -6.00 22.84
C VAL A 237 8.73 -5.10 21.61
N ARG A 238 9.95 -4.93 21.08
CA ARG A 238 10.20 -4.16 19.84
C ARG A 238 11.07 -4.94 18.88
N ARG A 239 10.75 -4.92 17.59
CA ARG A 239 11.58 -5.52 16.54
C ARG A 239 12.95 -4.84 16.49
N VAL A 240 14.03 -5.62 16.43
CA VAL A 240 15.41 -5.10 16.33
C VAL A 240 16.22 -5.80 15.23
N GLY A 241 16.51 -5.13 14.13
CA GLY A 241 17.32 -5.69 13.04
C GLY A 241 16.48 -6.22 11.87
N TRP A 242 17.12 -6.99 10.99
CA TRP A 242 16.53 -7.43 9.72
C TRP A 242 15.68 -8.70 9.89
N ILE A 243 14.66 -8.85 9.05
CA ILE A 243 13.71 -9.97 9.08
C ILE A 243 14.06 -10.93 7.95
N ASP A 244 14.55 -12.13 8.28
CA ASP A 244 14.87 -13.17 7.29
C ASP A 244 13.62 -13.79 6.61
N ALA A 245 12.41 -13.37 7.02
CA ALA A 245 11.09 -13.88 6.61
C ALA A 245 10.52 -13.30 5.32
N GLU A 246 11.14 -12.28 4.75
CA GLU A 246 10.44 -11.45 3.76
C GLU A 246 10.19 -12.23 2.47
N VAL A 247 8.93 -12.31 2.05
CA VAL A 247 8.57 -12.87 0.75
C VAL A 247 9.12 -11.93 -0.32
N PRO A 248 10.01 -12.38 -1.22
CA PRO A 248 10.55 -11.49 -2.24
C PRO A 248 9.43 -10.88 -3.10
N PRO A 249 9.49 -9.60 -3.47
CA PRO A 249 8.39 -8.93 -4.19
C PRO A 249 7.95 -9.66 -5.47
N HIS A 250 8.89 -10.24 -6.22
CA HIS A 250 8.57 -11.01 -7.43
C HIS A 250 7.78 -12.29 -7.13
N VAL A 251 7.98 -12.94 -5.98
CA VAL A 251 7.21 -14.12 -5.55
C VAL A 251 5.79 -13.71 -5.18
N GLU A 252 5.62 -12.55 -4.54
CA GLU A 252 4.30 -12.00 -4.26
C GLU A 252 3.55 -11.62 -5.55
N ASP A 253 4.23 -10.99 -6.51
CA ASP A 253 3.68 -10.65 -7.82
C ASP A 253 3.31 -11.91 -8.63
N ASP A 254 4.08 -12.99 -8.48
CA ASP A 254 3.75 -14.31 -9.02
C ASP A 254 2.50 -14.88 -8.36
N ALA A 255 2.44 -14.90 -7.02
CA ALA A 255 1.29 -15.40 -6.26
C ALA A 255 0.00 -14.68 -6.63
N ASN A 256 0.05 -13.34 -6.74
CA ASN A 256 -1.06 -12.52 -7.18
C ASN A 256 -1.52 -12.88 -8.60
N PHE A 257 -0.59 -13.01 -9.54
CA PHE A 257 -0.90 -13.36 -10.92
C PHE A 257 -1.58 -14.72 -11.05
N TYR A 258 -1.02 -15.75 -10.39
CA TYR A 258 -1.58 -17.11 -10.46
C TYR A 258 -2.93 -17.22 -9.76
N ALA A 259 -3.11 -16.58 -8.61
CA ALA A 259 -4.40 -16.56 -7.92
C ALA A 259 -5.48 -15.82 -8.74
N LEU A 260 -5.14 -14.69 -9.37
CA LEU A 260 -6.04 -13.97 -10.29
C LEU A 260 -6.44 -14.84 -11.48
N GLY A 261 -5.45 -15.47 -12.12
CA GLY A 261 -5.67 -16.34 -13.28
C GLY A 261 -6.55 -17.55 -12.94
N GLU A 262 -6.29 -18.19 -11.80
CA GLU A 262 -7.09 -19.32 -11.30
C GLU A 262 -8.55 -18.91 -11.12
N LEU A 263 -8.83 -17.86 -10.34
CA LEU A 263 -10.19 -17.44 -10.03
C LEU A 263 -10.94 -16.89 -11.23
N ALA A 264 -10.27 -16.11 -12.08
CA ALA A 264 -10.83 -15.65 -13.35
C ALA A 264 -11.20 -16.84 -14.26
N SER A 265 -10.39 -17.90 -14.28
CA SER A 265 -10.66 -19.09 -15.11
C SER A 265 -11.92 -19.86 -14.69
N TRP A 266 -12.33 -19.78 -13.42
CA TRP A 266 -13.55 -20.45 -12.95
C TRP A 266 -14.80 -19.83 -13.54
N ARG A 267 -14.78 -18.52 -13.82
CA ARG A 267 -15.89 -17.79 -14.40
C ARG A 267 -15.80 -17.69 -15.93
N LEU A 268 -14.61 -17.39 -16.44
CA LEU A 268 -14.38 -17.08 -17.86
C LEU A 268 -13.89 -18.29 -18.67
N GLY A 269 -13.57 -19.40 -18.00
CA GLY A 269 -13.10 -20.64 -18.62
C GLY A 269 -11.57 -20.78 -18.64
N LYS A 270 -11.12 -22.02 -18.87
CA LYS A 270 -9.70 -22.42 -18.78
C LYS A 270 -8.75 -21.68 -19.73
N GLN A 271 -9.25 -21.03 -20.79
CA GLN A 271 -8.41 -20.29 -21.74
C GLN A 271 -7.68 -19.13 -21.07
N VAL A 272 -8.25 -18.57 -20.00
CA VAL A 272 -7.63 -17.50 -19.21
C VAL A 272 -6.28 -17.90 -18.63
N LEU A 273 -6.09 -19.18 -18.31
CA LEU A 273 -4.82 -19.69 -17.77
C LEU A 273 -3.66 -19.65 -18.78
N GLY A 274 -3.96 -19.44 -20.07
CA GLY A 274 -2.95 -19.30 -21.12
C GLY A 274 -2.60 -17.85 -21.44
N LEU A 275 -3.17 -16.86 -20.73
CA LEU A 275 -2.90 -15.44 -20.97
C LEU A 275 -1.59 -15.01 -20.32
N GLU A 276 -0.82 -14.19 -21.02
CA GLU A 276 0.33 -13.51 -20.43
C GLU A 276 -0.12 -12.43 -19.42
N ARG A 277 0.79 -12.01 -18.53
CA ARG A 277 0.50 -11.05 -17.45
C ARG A 277 -0.22 -9.80 -17.94
N GLY A 278 0.28 -9.19 -19.01
CA GLY A 278 -0.34 -7.99 -19.60
C GLY A 278 -1.74 -8.25 -20.16
N GLN A 279 -1.94 -9.41 -20.80
CA GLN A 279 -3.23 -9.81 -21.37
C GLN A 279 -4.27 -10.07 -20.28
N LEU A 280 -3.89 -10.81 -19.23
CA LEU A 280 -4.76 -11.08 -18.09
C LEU A 280 -5.16 -9.77 -17.39
N ARG A 281 -4.19 -8.89 -17.15
CA ARG A 281 -4.44 -7.58 -16.52
C ARG A 281 -5.38 -6.72 -17.36
N SER A 282 -5.13 -6.61 -18.67
CA SER A 282 -5.99 -5.84 -19.59
C SER A 282 -7.41 -6.40 -19.70
N LEU A 283 -7.55 -7.72 -19.68
CA LEU A 283 -8.85 -8.40 -19.66
C LEU A 283 -9.62 -8.07 -18.38
N LEU A 284 -8.98 -8.26 -17.22
CA LEU A 284 -9.63 -8.13 -15.91
C LEU A 284 -9.84 -6.68 -15.44
N ARG A 285 -9.31 -5.67 -16.15
CA ARG A 285 -9.72 -4.27 -15.96
C ARG A 285 -11.19 -4.02 -16.34
N LYS A 286 -11.79 -4.88 -17.16
CA LYS A 286 -13.22 -4.84 -17.47
C LYS A 286 -14.01 -5.56 -16.38
N SER A 287 -15.28 -5.22 -16.22
CA SER A 287 -16.17 -5.99 -15.35
C SER A 287 -16.42 -7.38 -15.94
N PHE A 288 -16.73 -8.38 -15.10
CA PHE A 288 -17.07 -9.71 -15.62
C PHE A 288 -18.29 -9.68 -16.56
N ALA A 289 -19.27 -8.82 -16.28
CA ALA A 289 -20.45 -8.67 -17.12
C ALA A 289 -20.08 -8.21 -18.55
N GLU A 290 -19.16 -7.25 -18.68
CA GLU A 290 -18.66 -6.81 -19.98
C GLU A 290 -17.87 -7.91 -20.71
N ILE A 291 -17.04 -8.66 -19.98
CA ILE A 291 -16.26 -9.76 -20.57
C ILE A 291 -17.18 -10.86 -21.10
N GLU A 292 -18.21 -11.22 -20.33
CA GLU A 292 -19.20 -12.22 -20.71
C GLU A 292 -20.05 -11.75 -21.91
N GLN A 293 -20.46 -10.47 -21.92
CA GLN A 293 -21.27 -9.89 -23.00
C GLN A 293 -20.49 -9.80 -24.32
N GLN A 294 -19.23 -9.35 -24.28
CA GLN A 294 -18.41 -9.21 -25.48
C GLN A 294 -17.86 -10.56 -25.94
N GLY A 295 -17.71 -11.51 -25.00
CA GLY A 295 -17.20 -12.86 -25.23
C GLY A 295 -15.67 -12.89 -25.27
N LEU A 296 -15.08 -13.78 -24.47
CA LEU A 296 -13.62 -13.89 -24.31
C LEU A 296 -12.88 -14.00 -25.66
N LYS A 297 -13.39 -14.81 -26.60
CA LYS A 297 -12.77 -14.94 -27.93
C LYS A 297 -12.73 -13.63 -28.70
N ASN A 298 -13.80 -12.84 -28.63
CA ASN A 298 -13.87 -11.57 -29.33
C ASN A 298 -12.98 -10.52 -28.67
N LEU A 299 -12.86 -10.53 -27.35
CA LEU A 299 -11.94 -9.64 -26.62
C LEU A 299 -10.48 -9.99 -26.87
N LEU A 300 -10.17 -11.27 -27.04
CA LEU A 300 -8.83 -11.75 -27.42
C LEU A 300 -8.57 -11.64 -28.93
N SER A 301 -9.60 -11.44 -29.77
CA SER A 301 -9.49 -11.31 -31.22
C SER A 301 -9.75 -9.90 -31.75
N GLN A 302 -10.28 -8.99 -30.94
CA GLN A 302 -10.20 -7.55 -31.18
C GLN A 302 -8.73 -7.22 -31.06
N ASP A 303 -8.13 -6.85 -32.19
CA ASP A 303 -6.70 -6.69 -32.38
C ASP A 303 -6.02 -5.93 -31.22
N VAL A 304 -5.54 -6.66 -30.22
CA VAL A 304 -4.15 -6.45 -29.81
C VAL A 304 -3.39 -6.96 -31.03
N PRO A 305 -2.65 -6.11 -31.75
CA PRO A 305 -1.84 -6.58 -32.86
C PRO A 305 -1.09 -7.81 -32.36
N THR A 306 -1.33 -8.95 -33.00
CA THR A 306 -0.35 -10.03 -32.94
C THR A 306 0.96 -9.34 -33.30
N PRO A 307 2.02 -9.39 -32.48
CA PRO A 307 3.28 -8.87 -32.95
C PRO A 307 3.60 -9.72 -34.19
N GLU A 308 3.42 -9.13 -35.38
CA GLU A 308 4.48 -9.22 -36.38
C GLU A 308 5.75 -9.10 -35.56
N ILE A 309 6.61 -10.12 -35.58
CA ILE A 309 7.90 -10.11 -34.88
C ILE A 309 8.44 -8.71 -35.07
N SER A 310 8.30 -7.87 -34.03
CA SER A 310 8.52 -6.46 -34.24
C SER A 310 9.99 -6.41 -34.54
N VAL A 311 10.36 -5.73 -35.62
CA VAL A 311 11.74 -5.31 -35.76
C VAL A 311 12.08 -4.68 -34.40
N PRO A 312 13.08 -5.19 -33.65
CA PRO A 312 13.28 -4.78 -32.27
C PRO A 312 13.35 -3.25 -32.23
N ARG A 313 12.28 -2.62 -31.71
CA ARG A 313 12.22 -1.17 -31.60
C ARG A 313 13.25 -0.78 -30.56
N ARG A 314 14.07 0.21 -30.90
CA ARG A 314 15.02 0.75 -29.93
C ARG A 314 14.25 1.34 -28.76
N LYS A 315 14.83 1.30 -27.58
CA LYS A 315 14.18 1.74 -26.35
C LYS A 315 14.66 3.13 -25.96
N LEU A 316 13.77 3.82 -25.25
CA LEU A 316 14.08 4.98 -24.43
C LEU A 316 13.63 4.63 -23.01
N PHE A 317 14.60 4.37 -22.14
CA PHE A 317 14.41 4.20 -20.71
C PHE A 317 14.41 5.58 -20.05
N ILE A 318 13.30 5.95 -19.42
CA ILE A 318 13.21 7.17 -18.62
C ILE A 318 13.20 6.80 -17.13
N ASP A 319 14.36 6.94 -16.51
CA ASP A 319 14.61 6.74 -15.09
C ASP A 319 14.25 7.99 -14.31
N ALA A 320 13.01 7.99 -13.86
CA ALA A 320 12.33 9.14 -13.29
C ALA A 320 12.62 9.26 -11.80
N GLN A 321 13.24 10.36 -11.40
CA GLN A 321 13.77 10.55 -10.05
C GLN A 321 13.01 11.63 -9.25
N HIS A 322 13.23 11.64 -7.93
CA HIS A 322 12.62 12.57 -6.97
C HIS A 322 11.10 12.38 -6.78
N GLY A 323 10.40 13.38 -6.22
CA GLY A 323 8.96 13.28 -5.95
C GLY A 323 8.06 13.30 -7.20
N LEU A 324 6.77 12.99 -7.02
CA LEU A 324 5.78 12.77 -8.08
C LEU A 324 5.81 13.79 -9.23
N GLY A 325 5.83 15.09 -8.93
CA GLY A 325 5.88 16.14 -9.96
C GLY A 325 7.17 16.12 -10.80
N ASN A 326 8.31 15.75 -10.20
CA ASN A 326 9.58 15.60 -10.91
C ASN A 326 9.55 14.38 -11.83
N ARG A 327 9.06 13.24 -11.32
CA ARG A 327 8.97 12.01 -12.09
C ARG A 327 8.10 12.19 -13.33
N LEU A 328 6.90 12.75 -13.16
CA LEU A 328 5.96 12.91 -14.26
C LEU A 328 6.44 13.89 -15.34
N ARG A 329 7.12 15.00 -15.01
CA ARG A 329 7.68 15.85 -16.08
C ARG A 329 8.80 15.17 -16.86
N ALA A 330 9.65 14.39 -16.19
CA ALA A 330 10.72 13.65 -16.83
C ALA A 330 10.12 12.62 -17.78
N ILE A 331 9.14 11.85 -17.30
CA ILE A 331 8.36 10.87 -18.09
C ILE A 331 7.70 11.53 -19.29
N GLY A 332 7.01 12.67 -19.13
CA GLY A 332 6.37 13.39 -20.23
C GLY A 332 7.37 13.76 -21.33
N SER A 333 8.55 14.24 -20.95
CA SER A 333 9.60 14.58 -21.93
C SER A 333 10.25 13.36 -22.58
N GLY A 334 10.47 12.29 -21.83
CA GLY A 334 10.92 11.00 -22.36
C GLY A 334 9.93 10.43 -23.36
N ALA A 335 8.64 10.50 -23.07
CA ALA A 335 7.57 10.06 -23.95
C ALA A 335 7.54 10.85 -25.27
N ALA A 336 7.66 12.18 -25.21
CA ALA A 336 7.70 13.04 -26.40
C ALA A 336 8.91 12.70 -27.30
N VAL A 337 10.08 12.49 -26.71
CA VAL A 337 11.29 12.08 -27.46
C VAL A 337 11.11 10.68 -28.04
N ALA A 338 10.57 9.72 -27.27
CA ALA A 338 10.34 8.35 -27.72
C ALA A 338 9.39 8.31 -28.92
N GLU A 339 8.27 9.02 -28.85
CA GLU A 339 7.27 9.12 -29.92
C GLU A 339 7.90 9.64 -31.22
N LYS A 340 8.64 10.75 -31.17
CA LYS A 340 9.23 11.37 -32.37
C LYS A 340 10.42 10.60 -32.96
N THR A 341 10.92 9.62 -32.25
CA THR A 341 12.11 8.84 -32.65
C THR A 341 11.80 7.37 -32.91
N ASP A 342 10.51 7.03 -32.90
CA ASP A 342 10.01 5.68 -33.11
C ASP A 342 10.58 4.65 -32.10
N ARG A 343 10.89 5.13 -30.88
CA ARG A 343 11.40 4.30 -29.79
C ARG A 343 10.28 3.78 -28.90
N GLU A 344 10.46 2.59 -28.36
CA GLU A 344 9.63 2.08 -27.27
C GLU A 344 9.97 2.85 -25.98
N LEU A 345 8.97 3.50 -25.38
CA LEU A 345 9.11 4.12 -24.07
C LEU A 345 9.07 3.06 -22.98
N VAL A 346 10.12 3.01 -22.16
CA VAL A 346 10.17 2.20 -20.95
C VAL A 346 10.30 3.15 -19.76
N ILE A 347 9.31 3.14 -18.87
CA ILE A 347 9.37 3.96 -17.65
C ILE A 347 10.14 3.18 -16.60
N VAL A 348 11.27 3.70 -16.14
CA VAL A 348 11.98 3.13 -15.00
C VAL A 348 11.49 3.86 -13.75
N TRP A 349 10.70 3.18 -12.92
CA TRP A 349 10.07 3.69 -11.70
C TRP A 349 10.44 2.80 -10.53
N GLU A 350 11.52 3.15 -9.83
CA GLU A 350 11.91 2.48 -8.59
C GLU A 350 11.19 3.15 -7.40
N PRO A 351 10.44 2.39 -6.59
CA PRO A 351 9.91 2.88 -5.32
C PRO A 351 11.05 3.29 -4.39
N ASP A 352 11.00 4.52 -3.88
CA ASP A 352 12.05 5.09 -3.02
C ASP A 352 11.45 6.00 -1.94
N ALA A 353 12.31 6.62 -1.13
CA ALA A 353 11.88 7.53 -0.06
C ALA A 353 11.18 8.81 -0.57
N HIS A 354 11.21 9.09 -1.87
CA HIS A 354 10.49 10.22 -2.48
C HIS A 354 9.10 9.82 -2.99
N CYS A 355 8.95 8.57 -3.44
CA CYS A 355 7.71 7.95 -3.90
C CYS A 355 7.75 6.45 -3.57
N GLU A 356 7.14 6.02 -2.46
CA GLU A 356 7.17 4.61 -2.03
C GLU A 356 6.20 3.72 -2.83
N GLY A 357 5.24 4.34 -3.53
CA GLY A 357 4.31 3.63 -4.41
C GLY A 357 4.90 3.32 -5.78
N ARG A 358 4.35 2.31 -6.45
CA ARG A 358 4.65 1.93 -7.83
C ARG A 358 3.86 2.81 -8.80
N LEU A 359 4.30 2.87 -10.06
CA LEU A 359 3.53 3.57 -11.11
C LEU A 359 2.11 2.99 -11.25
N SER A 360 1.96 1.68 -11.06
CA SER A 360 0.67 0.98 -11.09
C SER A 360 -0.29 1.39 -9.98
N ASP A 361 0.20 2.01 -8.91
CA ASP A 361 -0.61 2.53 -7.81
C ASP A 361 -1.14 3.93 -8.16
N LEU A 362 -0.76 4.50 -9.30
CA LEU A 362 -1.16 5.84 -9.71
C LEU A 362 -1.90 5.84 -11.05
N TYR A 363 -1.44 5.03 -12.00
CA TYR A 363 -1.95 5.03 -13.36
C TYR A 363 -2.25 3.63 -13.89
N GLU A 364 -3.33 3.54 -14.65
CA GLU A 364 -3.57 2.48 -15.62
C GLU A 364 -2.64 2.70 -16.82
N TYR A 365 -1.44 2.11 -16.76
CA TYR A 365 -0.44 2.20 -17.82
C TYR A 365 -0.22 0.83 -18.46
N ASP A 366 -0.23 0.81 -19.80
CA ASP A 366 -0.09 -0.40 -20.61
C ASP A 366 1.29 -0.53 -21.28
N GLY A 367 2.14 0.50 -21.15
CA GLY A 367 3.50 0.46 -21.65
C GLY A 367 4.45 -0.29 -20.71
N ALA A 368 5.70 -0.46 -21.14
CA ALA A 368 6.74 -1.13 -20.37
C ALA A 368 7.17 -0.30 -19.15
N VAL A 369 7.31 -0.97 -18.02
CA VAL A 369 7.80 -0.41 -16.75
C VAL A 369 8.90 -1.31 -16.21
N GLU A 370 9.99 -0.71 -15.75
CA GLU A 370 11.07 -1.37 -15.00
C GLU A 370 11.09 -0.79 -13.59
N GLU A 371 11.06 -1.64 -12.57
CA GLU A 371 11.02 -1.19 -11.17
C GLU A 371 12.40 -1.08 -10.52
N VAL A 372 13.46 -1.42 -11.26
CA VAL A 372 14.84 -1.37 -10.76
C VAL A 372 15.69 -0.55 -11.72
N ALA A 373 16.28 0.53 -11.21
CA ALA A 373 17.20 1.33 -12.01
C ALA A 373 18.47 0.53 -12.36
N PHE A 374 18.96 0.72 -13.59
CA PHE A 374 20.18 0.06 -14.07
C PHE A 374 21.14 1.05 -14.76
N TYR A 375 21.08 2.33 -14.39
CA TYR A 375 21.89 3.39 -15.00
C TYR A 375 23.41 3.10 -14.97
N LYS A 376 23.91 2.42 -13.93
CA LYS A 376 25.31 2.00 -13.81
C LYS A 376 25.72 0.95 -14.86
N ASP A 377 24.77 0.13 -15.29
CA ASP A 377 24.99 -0.91 -16.30
C ASP A 377 24.54 -0.48 -17.70
N ALA A 378 23.93 0.71 -17.84
CA ALA A 378 23.29 1.17 -19.08
C ALA A 378 24.22 1.04 -20.29
N GLU A 379 25.47 1.51 -20.18
CA GLU A 379 26.44 1.42 -21.27
C GLU A 379 26.78 -0.03 -21.64
N SER A 380 26.90 -0.92 -20.66
CA SER A 380 27.15 -2.36 -20.89
C SER A 380 25.96 -3.06 -21.56
N ARG A 381 24.76 -2.52 -21.38
CA ARG A 381 23.51 -2.94 -22.03
C ARG A 381 23.27 -2.23 -23.37
N ASN A 382 24.30 -1.64 -23.99
CA ASN A 382 24.22 -0.91 -25.25
C ASN A 382 23.25 0.28 -25.22
N CYS A 383 23.10 0.92 -24.06
CA CYS A 383 22.37 2.18 -23.92
C CYS A 383 23.33 3.37 -23.93
N GLN A 384 22.93 4.46 -24.56
CA GLN A 384 23.53 5.78 -24.40
C GLN A 384 22.98 6.41 -23.12
N LEU A 385 23.83 6.65 -22.13
CA LEU A 385 23.43 7.20 -20.83
C LEU A 385 23.44 8.73 -20.83
N TYR A 386 22.33 9.32 -20.39
CA TYR A 386 22.22 10.73 -19.99
C TYR A 386 21.80 10.77 -18.52
N ASN A 387 22.66 11.29 -17.65
CA ASN A 387 22.37 11.44 -16.23
C ASN A 387 22.28 12.93 -15.86
N TYR A 388 21.09 13.39 -15.46
CA TYR A 388 20.85 14.79 -15.08
C TYR A 388 20.85 15.00 -13.56
N MET A 389 21.15 13.98 -12.76
CA MET A 389 21.14 14.07 -11.30
C MET A 389 22.43 14.71 -10.78
N GLU A 390 22.44 16.04 -10.63
CA GLU A 390 23.64 16.89 -10.41
C GLU A 390 24.59 16.48 -9.27
N ILE A 391 24.12 15.72 -8.28
CA ILE A 391 24.96 15.22 -7.18
C ILE A 391 25.71 13.94 -7.55
N GLU A 392 25.19 13.18 -8.51
CA GLU A 392 25.78 11.90 -8.89
C GLU A 392 27.05 12.11 -9.72
N ASP A 393 28.07 11.29 -9.44
CA ASP A 393 29.35 11.35 -10.14
C ASP A 393 29.17 11.17 -11.66
N GLY A 394 29.69 12.15 -12.42
CA GLY A 394 29.62 12.14 -13.88
C GLY A 394 28.29 12.63 -14.48
N ALA A 395 27.33 13.05 -13.64
CA ALA A 395 26.09 13.65 -14.13
C ALA A 395 26.31 15.03 -14.77
N VAL A 396 25.55 15.32 -15.82
CA VAL A 396 25.55 16.60 -16.52
C VAL A 396 24.10 16.99 -16.78
N LYS A 397 23.56 17.82 -15.88
CA LYS A 397 22.21 18.36 -16.04
C LYS A 397 22.09 19.18 -17.33
N ASP A 398 20.93 19.07 -17.95
CA ASP A 398 20.58 19.75 -19.20
C ASP A 398 21.54 19.44 -20.36
N ALA A 399 22.30 18.33 -20.31
CA ALA A 399 23.13 17.91 -21.44
C ALA A 399 22.24 17.65 -22.68
N PRO A 400 22.47 18.30 -23.83
CA PRO A 400 21.61 18.13 -24.99
C PRO A 400 21.56 16.67 -25.47
N ILE A 401 20.36 16.12 -25.57
CA ILE A 401 20.16 14.76 -26.05
C ILE A 401 20.45 14.71 -27.54
N THR A 402 21.47 13.94 -27.89
CA THR A 402 21.84 13.61 -29.26
C THR A 402 21.75 12.12 -29.40
N LEU A 403 20.82 11.64 -30.22
CA LEU A 403 20.52 10.22 -30.32
C LEU A 403 21.52 9.50 -31.21
N ASP A 404 22.01 8.37 -30.71
CA ASP A 404 22.75 7.39 -31.51
C ASP A 404 21.77 6.36 -32.09
N ASP A 405 21.75 6.24 -33.42
CA ASP A 405 20.97 5.23 -34.12
C ASP A 405 21.49 3.79 -33.86
N GLY A 406 22.66 3.60 -33.28
CA GLY A 406 23.16 2.28 -32.89
C GLY A 406 22.65 1.76 -31.54
N LYS A 407 22.02 2.63 -30.72
CA LYS A 407 21.87 2.37 -29.28
C LYS A 407 20.47 2.67 -28.76
N ASP A 408 20.14 2.04 -27.64
CA ASP A 408 19.02 2.46 -26.79
C ASP A 408 19.40 3.75 -26.05
N LEU A 409 18.43 4.50 -25.55
CA LEU A 409 18.66 5.69 -24.73
C LEU A 409 18.28 5.37 -23.28
N TYR A 410 19.16 5.66 -22.33
CA TYR A 410 18.83 5.64 -20.90
C TYR A 410 18.99 7.06 -20.36
N ALA A 411 17.88 7.68 -19.94
CA ALA A 411 17.87 9.02 -19.41
C ALA A 411 17.42 8.99 -17.94
N ARG A 412 18.31 9.37 -17.02
CA ARG A 412 18.06 9.49 -15.57
C ARG A 412 17.84 10.95 -15.23
N ALA A 413 16.62 11.31 -14.81
CA ALA A 413 16.25 12.71 -14.63
C ALA A 413 15.09 12.94 -13.65
N ALA A 414 15.19 14.04 -12.90
CA ALA A 414 14.08 14.70 -12.18
C ALA A 414 13.50 15.92 -12.96
N TYR A 415 14.00 16.14 -14.18
CA TYR A 415 13.80 17.32 -15.01
C TYR A 415 13.33 16.94 -16.42
N VAL A 416 12.86 17.93 -17.17
CA VAL A 416 12.56 17.78 -18.60
C VAL A 416 13.85 17.49 -19.37
N LEU A 417 13.82 16.51 -20.27
CA LEU A 417 14.95 16.19 -21.13
C LEU A 417 15.29 17.35 -22.08
N ASN A 418 16.55 17.77 -22.14
CA ASN A 418 16.99 18.82 -23.06
C ASN A 418 17.09 18.25 -24.49
N SER A 419 15.97 18.24 -25.20
CA SER A 419 15.87 17.76 -26.57
C SER A 419 14.98 18.66 -27.42
N PRO A 420 15.37 18.99 -28.66
CA PRO A 420 14.48 19.71 -29.60
C PRO A 420 13.24 18.87 -29.99
N LEU A 421 13.20 17.60 -29.59
CA LEU A 421 12.10 16.68 -29.81
C LEU A 421 11.10 16.68 -28.64
N SER A 422 11.36 17.41 -27.56
CA SER A 422 10.38 17.62 -26.49
C SER A 422 9.76 19.01 -26.61
N SER A 423 8.47 19.12 -26.32
CA SER A 423 7.78 20.41 -26.19
C SER A 423 6.74 20.32 -25.08
N TRP A 424 6.38 21.45 -24.49
CA TRP A 424 5.37 21.51 -23.43
C TRP A 424 4.04 20.85 -23.85
N GLU A 425 3.63 21.06 -25.10
CA GLU A 425 2.41 20.49 -25.68
C GLU A 425 2.51 18.97 -25.84
N ASP A 426 3.65 18.45 -26.32
CA ASP A 426 3.84 17.00 -26.51
C ASP A 426 3.96 16.26 -25.17
N GLU A 427 4.71 16.84 -24.22
CA GLU A 427 4.88 16.33 -22.86
C GLU A 427 3.52 16.19 -22.18
N ASN A 428 2.72 17.25 -22.21
CA ASN A 428 1.44 17.27 -21.53
C ASN A 428 0.40 16.43 -22.25
N ARG A 429 0.45 16.30 -23.58
CA ARG A 429 -0.42 15.36 -24.32
C ARG A 429 -0.24 13.93 -23.80
N PHE A 430 1.00 13.50 -23.56
CA PHE A 430 1.26 12.19 -22.97
C PHE A 430 0.75 12.11 -21.53
N LEU A 431 1.08 13.09 -20.68
CA LEU A 431 0.66 13.04 -19.28
C LEU A 431 -0.86 13.07 -19.09
N GLN A 432 -1.57 13.80 -19.95
CA GLN A 432 -3.02 13.89 -19.95
C GLN A 432 -3.71 12.67 -20.59
N SER A 433 -2.97 11.82 -21.33
CA SER A 433 -3.52 10.56 -21.84
C SER A 433 -3.43 9.43 -20.81
N LEU A 434 -2.58 9.58 -19.79
CA LEU A 434 -2.50 8.63 -18.68
C LEU A 434 -3.82 8.64 -17.91
N THR A 435 -4.33 7.44 -17.65
CA THR A 435 -5.59 7.25 -16.93
C THR A 435 -5.28 6.98 -15.44
N PRO A 436 -5.60 7.89 -14.51
CA PRO A 436 -5.39 7.64 -13.08
C PRO A 436 -6.22 6.43 -12.63
N ILE A 437 -5.71 5.65 -11.68
CA ILE A 437 -6.46 4.49 -11.15
C ILE A 437 -7.73 4.92 -10.40
N GLU A 438 -8.66 3.98 -10.21
CA GLU A 438 -9.96 4.26 -9.60
C GLU A 438 -9.89 4.91 -8.22
N PRO A 439 -9.02 4.49 -7.26
CA PRO A 439 -8.87 5.18 -5.99
C PRO A 439 -8.57 6.67 -6.12
N VAL A 440 -7.74 7.05 -7.09
CA VAL A 440 -7.42 8.47 -7.36
C VAL A 440 -8.62 9.19 -7.96
N ARG A 441 -9.33 8.55 -8.92
CA ARG A 441 -10.54 9.12 -9.52
C ARG A 441 -11.64 9.33 -8.48
N ALA A 442 -11.84 8.37 -7.58
CA ALA A 442 -12.81 8.44 -6.49
C ALA A 442 -12.51 9.61 -5.53
N LEU A 443 -11.24 9.82 -5.16
CA LEU A 443 -10.83 11.01 -4.38
C LEU A 443 -11.17 12.31 -5.11
N VAL A 444 -10.82 12.38 -6.41
CA VAL A 444 -11.11 13.54 -7.24
C VAL A 444 -12.62 13.81 -7.31
N ASP A 445 -13.46 12.78 -7.42
CA ASP A 445 -14.92 12.91 -7.51
C ASP A 445 -15.61 13.20 -6.18
N GLY A 446 -14.97 12.86 -5.06
CA GLY A 446 -15.43 13.22 -3.71
C GLY A 446 -15.34 14.71 -3.39
N VAL A 447 -14.64 15.50 -4.20
CA VAL A 447 -14.45 16.94 -3.96
C VAL A 447 -15.43 17.78 -4.77
N ARG A 448 -15.99 18.81 -4.11
CA ARG A 448 -16.88 19.79 -4.76
C ARG A 448 -16.22 20.43 -5.98
N LYS A 449 -16.91 20.39 -7.13
CA LYS A 449 -16.56 21.05 -8.40
C LYS A 449 -17.77 21.81 -8.98
N PRO A 450 -17.58 22.81 -9.86
CA PRO A 450 -16.31 23.44 -10.22
C PRO A 450 -15.84 24.43 -9.14
N ASN A 451 -14.54 24.72 -9.15
CA ASN A 451 -13.93 25.78 -8.33
C ASN A 451 -13.47 26.91 -9.25
N ASP A 452 -13.58 28.15 -8.77
CA ASP A 452 -13.20 29.34 -9.53
C ASP A 452 -11.67 29.57 -9.43
N VAL A 453 -11.09 29.21 -8.28
CA VAL A 453 -9.65 29.31 -8.01
C VAL A 453 -9.15 28.05 -7.31
N SER A 454 -7.98 27.57 -7.69
CA SER A 454 -7.23 26.57 -6.95
C SER A 454 -5.97 27.18 -6.33
N ALA A 455 -5.58 26.73 -5.14
CA ALA A 455 -4.40 27.21 -4.45
C ALA A 455 -3.53 26.03 -4.00
N HIS A 456 -2.26 26.03 -4.42
CA HIS A 456 -1.26 25.08 -3.96
C HIS A 456 -0.24 25.79 -3.05
N VAL A 457 -0.29 25.49 -1.76
CA VAL A 457 0.54 26.10 -0.72
C VAL A 457 1.60 25.11 -0.23
N ARG A 458 2.86 25.33 -0.63
CA ARG A 458 4.02 24.52 -0.24
C ARG A 458 4.91 25.32 0.71
N MET A 459 4.83 25.00 2.00
CA MET A 459 5.61 25.65 3.07
C MET A 459 6.71 24.75 3.64
N VAL A 460 6.66 23.44 3.40
CA VAL A 460 7.68 22.47 3.83
C VAL A 460 8.89 22.50 2.89
N GLY A 461 10.07 22.64 3.49
CA GLY A 461 11.37 22.61 2.83
C GLY A 461 12.38 23.56 3.51
N GLY A 462 13.67 23.33 3.29
CA GLY A 462 14.76 24.05 3.96
C GLY A 462 15.32 23.27 5.15
N SER A 463 16.27 23.89 5.87
CA SER A 463 17.13 23.22 6.85
C SER A 463 16.39 22.51 8.00
N GLU A 464 15.20 22.97 8.37
CA GLU A 464 14.36 22.35 9.40
C GLU A 464 13.85 20.96 8.99
N TYR A 465 13.84 20.65 7.69
CA TYR A 465 13.27 19.42 7.12
C TYR A 465 14.31 18.46 6.56
N GLU A 466 15.61 18.79 6.62
CA GLU A 466 16.73 17.96 6.10
C GLU A 466 16.82 16.57 6.75
N HIS A 467 16.18 16.37 7.90
CA HIS A 467 16.07 15.06 8.55
C HIS A 467 15.16 14.07 7.78
N LEU A 468 14.33 14.58 6.87
CA LEU A 468 13.50 13.77 5.97
C LEU A 468 14.36 13.34 4.78
N ALA A 469 14.37 12.04 4.46
CA ALA A 469 15.17 11.50 3.36
C ALA A 469 14.93 12.23 2.02
N TYR A 470 13.71 12.74 1.79
CA TYR A 470 13.33 13.49 0.60
C TYR A 470 13.62 14.99 0.60
N GLU A 471 14.12 15.54 1.70
CA GLU A 471 14.64 16.91 1.80
C GLU A 471 16.14 16.90 2.20
N SER A 472 16.78 15.73 2.22
CA SER A 472 18.21 15.55 2.53
C SER A 472 19.11 16.41 1.64
N LEU A 473 20.26 16.82 2.21
CA LEU A 473 21.35 17.50 1.51
C LEU A 473 21.92 16.69 0.34
N ASP A 474 21.71 15.38 0.35
CA ASP A 474 22.19 14.48 -0.70
C ASP A 474 21.31 14.50 -1.96
N ASN A 475 20.21 15.27 -1.97
CA ASN A 475 19.28 15.35 -3.11
C ASN A 475 19.51 16.57 -4.00
N TRP A 476 20.08 17.67 -3.47
CA TRP A 476 20.30 18.91 -4.22
C TRP A 476 21.64 19.58 -3.90
N THR A 477 22.17 20.35 -4.86
CA THR A 477 23.36 21.16 -4.61
C THR A 477 23.08 22.18 -3.50
N ALA A 478 24.13 22.65 -2.81
CA ALA A 478 23.99 23.67 -1.77
C ALA A 478 23.27 24.95 -2.26
N GLU A 479 23.47 25.31 -3.53
CA GLU A 479 22.77 26.41 -4.20
C GLU A 479 21.26 26.11 -4.38
N GLY A 480 20.92 24.87 -4.75
CA GLY A 480 19.53 24.40 -4.84
C GLY A 480 18.79 24.43 -3.50
N HIS A 481 19.46 24.07 -2.40
CA HIS A 481 18.89 24.19 -1.06
C HIS A 481 18.64 25.65 -0.67
N ALA A 482 19.59 26.55 -0.93
CA ALA A 482 19.44 27.98 -0.62
C ALA A 482 18.28 28.62 -1.39
N GLU A 483 18.09 28.29 -2.68
CA GLU A 483 16.92 28.76 -3.44
C GLU A 483 15.62 28.16 -2.90
N THR A 484 15.59 26.89 -2.53
CA THR A 484 14.39 26.25 -1.95
C THR A 484 13.97 26.96 -0.67
N GLU A 485 14.89 27.19 0.28
CA GLU A 485 14.58 27.87 1.54
C GLU A 485 14.03 29.29 1.30
N LYS A 486 14.65 30.05 0.39
CA LYS A 486 14.21 31.38 -0.01
C LYS A 486 12.78 31.39 -0.54
N TRP A 487 12.40 30.42 -1.38
CA TRP A 487 11.06 30.35 -1.95
C TRP A 487 10.00 29.81 -0.99
N ARG A 488 10.37 28.93 -0.05
CA ARG A 488 9.45 28.47 1.01
C ARG A 488 9.04 29.62 1.94
N LYS A 489 9.98 30.48 2.33
CA LYS A 489 9.68 31.71 3.11
C LYS A 489 8.71 32.65 2.39
N ARG A 490 8.76 32.70 1.05
CA ARG A 490 7.87 33.53 0.20
C ARG A 490 6.54 32.86 -0.13
N SER A 491 6.37 31.58 0.20
CA SER A 491 5.17 30.79 -0.08
C SER A 491 4.32 30.55 1.16
N HIS A 492 4.48 31.36 2.20
CA HIS A 492 3.66 31.29 3.40
C HIS A 492 2.18 31.52 3.07
N PHE A 493 1.28 30.75 3.69
CA PHE A 493 -0.16 30.76 3.39
C PHE A 493 -0.80 32.17 3.47
N SER A 494 -0.26 33.06 4.31
CA SER A 494 -0.74 34.44 4.48
C SER A 494 -0.72 35.25 3.18
N HIS A 495 0.22 35.00 2.27
CA HIS A 495 0.26 35.63 0.95
C HIS A 495 -0.90 35.18 0.08
N PHE A 496 -1.22 33.87 0.12
CA PHE A 496 -2.35 33.29 -0.60
C PHE A 496 -3.68 33.82 -0.06
N LEU A 497 -3.83 33.90 1.27
CA LEU A 497 -5.03 34.49 1.88
C LEU A 497 -5.27 35.91 1.36
N LYS A 498 -4.25 36.76 1.38
CA LYS A 498 -4.36 38.14 0.89
C LYS A 498 -4.74 38.22 -0.58
N ARG A 499 -4.20 37.32 -1.43
CA ARG A 499 -4.54 37.29 -2.85
C ARG A 499 -5.98 36.83 -3.07
N ILE A 500 -6.40 35.78 -2.38
CA ILE A 500 -7.77 35.26 -2.42
C ILE A 500 -8.77 36.32 -1.94
N ASP A 501 -8.48 37.05 -0.86
CA ASP A 501 -9.32 38.17 -0.40
C ASP A 501 -9.53 39.24 -1.48
N THR A 502 -8.50 39.49 -2.30
CA THR A 502 -8.57 40.43 -3.41
C THR A 502 -9.47 39.88 -4.52
N LEU A 503 -9.29 38.60 -4.90
CA LEU A 503 -10.12 37.92 -5.89
C LEU A 503 -11.58 37.81 -5.46
N ILE A 504 -11.85 37.58 -4.17
CA ILE A 504 -13.21 37.58 -3.61
C ILE A 504 -13.87 38.95 -3.79
N LYS A 505 -13.15 40.04 -3.50
CA LYS A 505 -13.67 41.42 -3.69
C LYS A 505 -13.95 41.74 -5.15
N GLU A 506 -13.18 41.15 -6.07
CA GLU A 506 -13.37 41.27 -7.51
C GLU A 506 -14.50 40.37 -8.06
N GLY A 507 -15.04 39.45 -7.25
CA GLY A 507 -16.06 38.49 -7.66
C GLY A 507 -15.52 37.28 -8.43
N ASN A 508 -14.22 37.00 -8.31
CA ASN A 508 -13.49 35.98 -9.08
C ASN A 508 -13.12 34.72 -8.28
N ALA A 509 -13.50 34.61 -6.99
CA ALA A 509 -13.11 33.49 -6.11
C ALA A 509 -14.22 33.12 -5.10
N GLU A 510 -15.39 32.70 -5.58
CA GLU A 510 -16.47 32.25 -4.68
C GLU A 510 -16.23 30.84 -4.16
N ARG A 511 -15.68 29.96 -5.00
CA ARG A 511 -15.37 28.56 -4.71
C ARG A 511 -13.89 28.30 -4.90
N ILE A 512 -13.23 27.87 -3.82
CA ILE A 512 -11.79 27.69 -3.75
C ILE A 512 -11.49 26.21 -3.55
N PHE A 513 -10.52 25.68 -4.30
CA PHE A 513 -9.88 24.40 -3.98
C PHE A 513 -8.50 24.65 -3.35
N LEU A 514 -8.18 23.94 -2.26
CA LEU A 514 -6.91 24.06 -1.57
C LEU A 514 -6.19 22.71 -1.50
N ALA A 515 -4.91 22.72 -1.88
CA ALA A 515 -3.96 21.66 -1.56
C ALA A 515 -2.73 22.26 -0.87
N ALA A 516 -2.36 21.71 0.28
CA ALA A 516 -1.26 22.17 1.10
C ALA A 516 -0.50 21.01 1.76
N ASP A 517 0.75 21.26 2.11
CA ASP A 517 1.65 20.28 2.71
C ASP A 517 1.63 20.24 4.25
N LYS A 518 0.80 21.07 4.89
CA LYS A 518 0.64 21.10 6.35
C LYS A 518 -0.81 21.28 6.80
N PRO A 519 -1.22 20.61 7.91
CA PRO A 519 -2.54 20.80 8.54
C PRO A 519 -2.85 22.27 8.88
N GLU A 520 -1.87 23.01 9.40
CA GLU A 520 -2.03 24.41 9.83
C GLU A 520 -2.55 25.34 8.71
N THR A 521 -2.21 25.03 7.46
CA THR A 521 -2.68 25.79 6.29
C THR A 521 -4.17 25.55 6.04
N TYR A 522 -4.64 24.31 6.17
CA TYR A 522 -6.06 23.98 6.00
C TYR A 522 -6.91 24.63 7.09
N GLU A 523 -6.44 24.58 8.34
CA GLU A 523 -7.11 25.25 9.47
C GLU A 523 -7.24 26.76 9.24
N ALA A 524 -6.16 27.42 8.79
CA ALA A 524 -6.17 28.85 8.50
C ALA A 524 -7.18 29.22 7.39
N PHE A 525 -7.20 28.46 6.30
CA PHE A 525 -8.15 28.68 5.20
C PHE A 525 -9.60 28.41 5.62
N GLN A 526 -9.84 27.33 6.37
CA GLN A 526 -11.17 26.99 6.86
C GLN A 526 -11.70 28.06 7.82
N ALA A 527 -10.85 28.61 8.69
CA ALA A 527 -11.21 29.71 9.58
C ALA A 527 -11.56 31.00 8.83
N CYS A 528 -10.87 31.30 7.73
CA CYS A 528 -11.11 32.51 6.94
C CYS A 528 -12.32 32.40 6.01
N TYR A 529 -12.56 31.22 5.43
CA TYR A 529 -13.45 31.09 4.27
C TYR A 529 -14.57 30.07 4.45
N GLY A 530 -14.51 29.21 5.48
CA GLY A 530 -15.51 28.17 5.76
C GLY A 530 -15.85 27.34 4.51
N ASP A 531 -17.14 27.20 4.23
CA ASP A 531 -17.67 26.38 3.13
C ASP A 531 -17.24 26.83 1.72
N ARG A 532 -16.58 27.99 1.58
CA ARG A 532 -15.99 28.41 0.29
C ARG A 532 -14.79 27.56 -0.09
N VAL A 533 -14.09 26.95 0.85
CA VAL A 533 -12.90 26.13 0.60
C VAL A 533 -13.29 24.65 0.56
N ALA A 534 -12.90 23.98 -0.52
CA ALA A 534 -12.88 22.54 -0.63
C ALA A 534 -11.43 22.04 -0.64
N TYR A 535 -11.19 20.89 -0.04
CA TYR A 535 -9.90 20.22 -0.01
C TYR A 535 -10.11 18.72 0.17
N LEU A 536 -9.06 17.93 0.00
CA LEU A 536 -9.05 16.50 0.31
C LEU A 536 -8.60 16.29 1.78
N PRO A 537 -9.50 15.90 2.69
CA PRO A 537 -9.15 15.62 4.09
C PRO A 537 -8.22 14.41 4.18
N ARG A 538 -7.16 14.54 4.97
CA ARG A 538 -6.25 13.44 5.30
C ARG A 538 -5.51 13.73 6.61
N GLU A 539 -5.14 12.67 7.31
CA GLU A 539 -4.44 12.77 8.61
C GLU A 539 -2.93 12.56 8.50
N LEU A 540 -2.47 11.95 7.40
CA LEU A 540 -1.07 11.63 7.13
C LEU A 540 -0.53 12.45 5.96
N TYR A 541 0.75 12.80 5.99
CA TYR A 541 1.42 13.66 5.00
C TYR A 541 2.82 13.12 4.65
N ASP A 542 2.94 11.81 4.44
CA ASP A 542 4.19 11.12 4.09
C ASP A 542 4.34 10.87 2.57
N ARG A 543 5.18 9.90 2.19
CA ARG A 543 5.46 9.51 0.79
C ARG A 543 4.97 8.09 0.44
N SER A 544 4.09 7.53 1.27
CA SER A 544 3.48 6.20 1.07
C SER A 544 2.66 6.14 -0.22
N ALA A 545 2.39 4.92 -0.71
CA ALA A 545 1.53 4.70 -1.88
C ALA A 545 0.15 5.37 -1.72
N GLU A 546 -0.46 5.27 -0.54
CA GLU A 546 -1.74 5.92 -0.25
C GLU A 546 -1.63 7.45 -0.34
N GLN A 547 -0.60 8.06 0.26
CA GLN A 547 -0.43 9.52 0.17
C GLN A 547 -0.11 9.99 -1.25
N LEU A 548 0.48 9.13 -2.10
CA LEU A 548 0.62 9.42 -3.53
C LEU A 548 -0.73 9.45 -4.25
N HIS A 549 -1.74 8.67 -3.83
CA HIS A 549 -3.10 8.78 -4.38
C HIS A 549 -3.67 10.18 -4.14
N TYR A 550 -3.58 10.66 -2.89
CA TYR A 550 -4.04 12.00 -2.53
C TYR A 550 -3.23 13.08 -3.26
N ALA A 551 -1.91 12.90 -3.40
CA ALA A 551 -1.06 13.84 -4.13
C ALA A 551 -1.44 13.93 -5.61
N LEU A 552 -1.71 12.81 -6.28
CA LEU A 552 -2.17 12.84 -7.66
C LEU A 552 -3.57 13.45 -7.78
N ALA A 553 -4.48 13.12 -6.86
CA ALA A 553 -5.82 13.68 -6.81
C ALA A 553 -5.79 15.21 -6.60
N ASP A 554 -4.96 15.71 -5.69
CA ASP A 554 -4.72 17.15 -5.50
C ASP A 554 -4.24 17.81 -6.79
N ALA A 555 -3.26 17.22 -7.49
CA ALA A 555 -2.73 17.79 -8.72
C ALA A 555 -3.80 17.90 -9.82
N LEU A 556 -4.66 16.89 -9.96
CA LEU A 556 -5.80 16.89 -10.89
C LEU A 556 -6.84 17.95 -10.52
N LEU A 557 -7.16 18.07 -9.23
CA LEU A 557 -8.13 19.06 -8.72
C LEU A 557 -7.59 20.49 -8.85
N LEU A 558 -6.30 20.71 -8.55
CA LEU A 558 -5.62 21.99 -8.78
C LEU A 558 -5.70 22.39 -10.26
N GLY A 559 -5.44 21.46 -11.17
CA GLY A 559 -5.53 21.67 -12.62
C GLY A 559 -6.95 21.82 -13.19
N SER A 560 -7.99 21.67 -12.37
CA SER A 560 -9.39 21.77 -12.83
C SER A 560 -9.96 23.20 -12.79
N SER A 561 -9.28 24.13 -12.13
CA SER A 561 -9.74 25.52 -11.97
C SER A 561 -9.21 26.43 -13.09
N PRO A 562 -9.91 27.52 -13.44
CA PRO A 562 -9.45 28.45 -14.47
C PRO A 562 -8.27 29.33 -14.00
N LEU A 563 -8.07 29.47 -12.68
CA LEU A 563 -6.96 30.19 -12.05
C LEU A 563 -6.29 29.29 -11.01
N LEU A 564 -4.96 29.12 -11.11
CA LEU A 564 -4.11 28.49 -10.11
C LEU A 564 -3.21 29.52 -9.43
N LEU A 565 -3.32 29.60 -8.11
CA LEU A 565 -2.34 30.25 -7.24
C LEU A 565 -1.31 29.19 -6.82
N GLY A 566 -0.14 29.21 -7.45
CA GLY A 566 0.91 28.22 -7.22
C GLY A 566 2.00 28.70 -6.27
N SER A 567 2.67 27.76 -5.61
CA SER A 567 3.92 28.04 -4.90
C SER A 567 5.10 28.07 -5.87
N THR A 568 5.89 29.15 -5.87
CA THR A 568 7.12 29.24 -6.68
C THR A 568 8.12 28.16 -6.25
N TRP A 569 8.88 27.63 -7.22
CA TRP A 569 9.89 26.60 -6.99
C TRP A 569 9.28 25.31 -6.41
N SER A 570 8.14 24.90 -6.98
CA SER A 570 7.50 23.63 -6.68
C SER A 570 7.17 22.88 -7.97
N SER A 571 7.75 21.68 -8.10
CA SER A 571 7.42 20.74 -9.17
C SER A 571 5.95 20.30 -9.15
N PHE A 572 5.31 20.39 -7.98
CA PHE A 572 3.92 20.01 -7.79
C PHE A 572 2.95 21.07 -8.31
N SER A 573 3.26 22.37 -8.14
CA SER A 573 2.51 23.45 -8.80
C SER A 573 2.58 23.29 -10.33
N GLU A 574 3.76 22.95 -10.86
CA GLU A 574 3.95 22.69 -12.28
C GLU A 574 3.19 21.44 -12.73
N LEU A 575 3.17 20.37 -11.93
CA LEU A 575 2.41 19.16 -12.24
C LEU A 575 0.92 19.47 -12.46
N ALA A 576 0.31 20.26 -11.57
CA ALA A 576 -1.08 20.68 -11.74
C ALA A 576 -1.31 21.44 -13.07
N MET A 577 -0.35 22.28 -13.47
CA MET A 577 -0.39 22.96 -14.76
C MET A 577 -0.31 21.98 -15.94
N ARG A 578 0.54 20.96 -15.83
CA ARG A 578 0.75 19.95 -16.89
C ARG A 578 -0.45 19.04 -17.06
N LEU A 579 -1.11 18.67 -15.96
CA LEU A 579 -2.30 17.81 -15.96
C LEU A 579 -3.59 18.55 -16.30
N SER A 580 -3.58 19.89 -16.30
CA SER A 580 -4.77 20.69 -16.60
C SER A 580 -5.31 20.39 -18.01
N PRO A 581 -6.57 19.94 -18.15
CA PRO A 581 -7.19 19.69 -19.46
C PRO A 581 -7.58 20.98 -20.18
N GLN A 582 -7.46 22.13 -19.50
CA GLN A 582 -7.84 23.44 -20.00
C GLN A 582 -6.70 24.45 -19.88
N LYS A 583 -6.81 25.54 -20.62
CA LYS A 583 -5.92 26.68 -20.44
C LYS A 583 -6.23 27.34 -19.10
N MET A 584 -5.20 27.56 -18.30
CA MET A 584 -5.30 28.10 -16.95
C MET A 584 -4.48 29.38 -16.81
N THR A 585 -5.01 30.36 -16.08
CA THR A 585 -4.24 31.52 -15.61
C THR A 585 -3.46 31.10 -14.38
N ILE A 586 -2.20 31.52 -14.26
CA ILE A 586 -1.33 31.10 -13.19
C ILE A 586 -0.70 32.32 -12.54
N GLU A 587 -0.73 32.36 -11.23
CA GLU A 587 -0.02 33.35 -10.42
C GLU A 587 0.84 32.60 -9.40
N MET A 588 2.09 33.02 -9.24
CA MET A 588 3.07 32.34 -8.41
C MET A 588 3.48 33.20 -7.20
N SER A 589 3.48 32.58 -6.02
CA SER A 589 3.83 33.23 -4.75
C SER A 589 5.21 33.90 -4.78
N GLY A 590 5.30 35.15 -4.32
CA GLY A 590 6.56 35.90 -4.27
C GLY A 590 7.11 36.33 -5.63
N LYS A 591 6.38 36.06 -6.73
CA LYS A 591 6.60 36.63 -8.07
C LYS A 591 5.44 37.55 -8.46
N ASP A 592 4.22 37.03 -8.40
CA ASP A 592 3.01 37.73 -8.84
C ASP A 592 2.22 38.35 -7.66
N PHE A 593 2.20 37.68 -6.49
CA PHE A 593 1.51 38.14 -5.28
C PHE A 593 2.31 37.93 -3.99
#